data_AF-A0A6A4H3Q9-F1
#
_entry.id   AF-A0A6A4H3Q9-F1
#
_cell.length_a   1.000
_cell.length_b   1.000
_cell.length_c   1.000
_cell.angle_alpha   90.00
_cell.angle_beta   90.00
_cell.angle_gamma   90.00
#
_symmetry.space_group_name_H-M   'P 1'
#
loop_
_entity.id
_entity.type
_entity.pdbx_description
1 polymer ?
#
loop_
_entity_poly.entity_id
_entity_poly.type
_entity_poly.pdbx_seq_one_letter_code
_entity_poly.pdbx_strand_id
1 'polypeptide(L)'
;MACKMKRKARSKDTSARSFSIVFGSKLKAFRETASEKLVYLAESLKASLQGAEFKRYQFLPVQGDAVPAFESKNTEFVIVTPNAGVSKDVVKEATLKAHGVSKGVAHRPAAVGESLDGSGLLVSVGWVSAAETVKNDPFLSIINELKGVSDLGLSHVSLKKH
;
A
#
# COMPACT_ATOMS: atom_id res chain seq x y z
N MET A 1 37.65 -37.40 -39.89
CA MET A 1 37.83 -37.01 -38.47
C MET A 1 36.70 -36.06 -38.08
N ALA A 2 35.70 -36.54 -37.34
CA ALA A 2 34.50 -35.79 -36.97
C ALA A 2 34.52 -35.48 -35.47
N CYS A 3 34.54 -34.20 -35.10
CA CYS A 3 34.46 -33.75 -33.71
C CYS A 3 32.98 -33.48 -33.34
N LYS A 4 32.36 -34.43 -32.62
CA LYS A 4 31.02 -34.27 -32.03
C LYS A 4 31.11 -33.41 -30.77
N MET A 5 30.67 -32.15 -30.82
CA MET A 5 30.37 -31.37 -29.62
C MET A 5 28.93 -31.61 -29.17
N LYS A 6 28.75 -32.43 -28.12
CA LYS A 6 27.54 -32.42 -27.30
C LYS A 6 27.64 -31.23 -26.33
N ARG A 7 26.76 -30.22 -26.46
CA ARG A 7 26.56 -29.23 -25.40
C ARG A 7 25.22 -29.45 -24.71
N LYS A 8 25.37 -29.75 -23.42
CA LYS A 8 24.39 -29.92 -22.35
C LYS A 8 23.32 -28.81 -22.38
N ALA A 9 22.05 -29.19 -22.46
CA ALA A 9 20.93 -28.28 -22.24
C ALA A 9 21.02 -27.72 -20.81
N ARG A 10 21.08 -26.40 -20.68
CA ARG A 10 20.97 -25.69 -19.41
C ARG A 10 19.54 -25.87 -18.89
N SER A 11 19.41 -26.58 -17.76
CA SER A 11 18.28 -26.46 -16.84
C SER A 11 18.13 -24.98 -16.48
N LYS A 12 17.12 -24.33 -17.06
CA LYS A 12 16.63 -23.03 -16.64
C LYS A 12 15.16 -23.21 -16.28
N ASP A 13 14.84 -22.75 -15.08
CA ASP A 13 13.58 -22.06 -14.81
C ASP A 13 12.35 -22.91 -14.42
N THR A 14 12.49 -23.78 -13.41
CA THR A 14 11.35 -24.38 -12.69
C THR A 14 11.06 -23.73 -11.33
N SER A 15 11.98 -22.92 -10.80
CA SER A 15 11.84 -22.29 -9.48
C SER A 15 10.90 -21.08 -9.49
N ALA A 16 11.01 -20.17 -10.47
CA ALA A 16 10.18 -18.97 -10.55
C ALA A 16 8.71 -19.27 -10.89
N ARG A 17 8.47 -20.26 -11.77
CA ARG A 17 7.11 -20.73 -12.10
C ARG A 17 6.40 -21.38 -10.92
N SER A 18 7.12 -22.11 -10.08
CA SER A 18 6.55 -22.78 -8.90
C SER A 18 6.12 -21.78 -7.83
N PHE A 19 6.87 -20.68 -7.64
CA PHE A 19 6.52 -19.63 -6.68
C PHE A 19 5.25 -18.86 -7.07
N SER A 20 5.09 -18.50 -8.35
CA SER A 20 3.88 -17.81 -8.84
C SER A 20 2.61 -18.66 -8.81
N ILE A 21 2.70 -19.97 -9.09
CA ILE A 21 1.54 -20.86 -9.09
C ILE A 21 1.02 -21.12 -7.66
N VAL A 22 1.92 -21.30 -6.70
CA VAL A 22 1.56 -21.54 -5.29
C VAL A 22 0.98 -20.28 -4.63
N PHE A 23 1.47 -19.09 -4.99
CA PHE A 23 0.88 -17.84 -4.49
C PHE A 23 -0.51 -17.60 -5.11
N GLY A 24 -0.68 -17.83 -6.42
CA GLY A 24 -1.95 -17.65 -7.11
C GLY A 24 -3.06 -18.58 -6.62
N SER A 25 -2.74 -19.85 -6.32
CA SER A 25 -3.73 -20.82 -5.81
C SER A 25 -4.12 -20.55 -4.35
N LYS A 26 -3.18 -20.13 -3.50
CA LYS A 26 -3.49 -19.73 -2.11
C LYS A 26 -4.25 -18.42 -2.05
N LEU A 27 -3.95 -17.44 -2.90
CA LEU A 27 -4.69 -16.19 -2.99
C LEU A 27 -6.11 -16.43 -3.53
N LYS A 28 -6.26 -17.35 -4.49
CA LYS A 28 -7.57 -17.77 -5.01
C LYS A 28 -8.39 -18.49 -3.95
N ALA A 29 -7.80 -19.47 -3.24
CA ALA A 29 -8.46 -20.16 -2.14
C ALA A 29 -8.81 -19.20 -1.00
N PHE A 30 -7.92 -18.27 -0.63
CA PHE A 30 -8.24 -17.20 0.32
C PHE A 30 -9.38 -16.32 -0.18
N ARG A 31 -9.38 -15.90 -1.45
CA ARG A 31 -10.49 -15.13 -2.03
C ARG A 31 -11.80 -15.91 -1.99
N GLU A 32 -11.79 -17.19 -2.31
CA GLU A 32 -13.00 -18.03 -2.30
C GLU A 32 -13.51 -18.25 -0.87
N THR A 33 -12.65 -18.65 0.08
CA THR A 33 -13.04 -18.92 1.48
C THR A 33 -13.27 -17.66 2.31
N ALA A 34 -12.51 -16.59 2.07
CA ALA A 34 -12.70 -15.31 2.72
C ALA A 34 -13.79 -14.48 2.03
N SER A 35 -14.19 -14.77 0.77
CA SER A 35 -15.23 -13.99 0.10
C SER A 35 -16.51 -13.98 0.89
N GLU A 36 -17.01 -15.13 1.37
CA GLU A 36 -18.26 -15.17 2.13
C GLU A 36 -18.15 -14.39 3.45
N LYS A 37 -17.05 -14.58 4.20
CA LYS A 37 -16.83 -13.85 5.46
C LYS A 37 -16.58 -12.36 5.26
N LEU A 38 -15.86 -11.97 4.21
CA LEU A 38 -15.57 -10.57 3.86
C LEU A 38 -16.80 -9.88 3.27
N VAL A 39 -17.61 -10.60 2.49
CA VAL A 39 -18.91 -10.12 1.99
C VAL A 39 -19.84 -9.89 3.17
N TYR A 40 -19.96 -10.86 4.09
CA TYR A 40 -20.73 -10.69 5.31
C TYR A 40 -20.23 -9.51 6.17
N LEU A 41 -18.91 -9.37 6.35
CA LEU A 41 -18.32 -8.24 7.06
C LEU A 41 -18.61 -6.91 6.37
N ALA A 42 -18.49 -6.85 5.04
CA ALA A 42 -18.78 -5.66 4.26
C ALA A 42 -20.29 -5.30 4.32
N GLU A 43 -21.18 -6.28 4.26
CA GLU A 43 -22.62 -6.08 4.41
C GLU A 43 -22.99 -5.64 5.82
N SER A 44 -22.38 -6.24 6.85
CA SER A 44 -22.56 -5.85 8.25
C SER A 44 -22.04 -4.44 8.53
N LEU A 45 -20.89 -4.07 7.96
CA LEU A 45 -20.36 -2.70 8.04
C LEU A 45 -21.27 -1.71 7.29
N LYS A 46 -21.79 -2.08 6.12
CA LYS A 46 -22.76 -1.26 5.36
C LYS A 46 -24.06 -1.05 6.13
N ALA A 47 -24.57 -2.09 6.78
CA ALA A 47 -25.78 -2.02 7.57
C ALA A 47 -25.60 -1.19 8.86
N SER A 48 -24.42 -1.23 9.47
CA SER A 48 -24.13 -0.48 10.70
C SER A 48 -23.79 1.00 10.46
N LEU A 49 -23.34 1.35 9.27
CA LEU A 49 -23.01 2.72 8.88
C LEU A 49 -24.10 3.30 7.96
N GLN A 50 -25.24 3.68 8.54
CA GLN A 50 -26.30 4.37 7.78
C GLN A 50 -25.76 5.66 7.15
N GLY A 51 -25.62 5.67 5.82
CA GLY A 51 -25.16 6.82 5.05
C GLY A 51 -23.65 6.91 4.82
N ALA A 52 -22.84 5.94 5.22
CA ALA A 52 -21.39 5.97 4.93
C ALA A 52 -21.06 5.41 3.54
N GLU A 53 -20.08 6.03 2.90
CA GLU A 53 -19.53 5.59 1.61
C GLU A 53 -18.36 4.61 1.81
N PHE A 54 -18.42 3.46 1.14
CA PHE A 54 -17.32 2.50 1.13
C PHE A 54 -16.35 2.81 0.01
N LYS A 55 -15.17 3.33 0.36
CA LYS A 55 -14.06 3.51 -0.58
C LYS A 55 -13.14 2.31 -0.59
N ARG A 56 -12.82 1.83 -1.80
CA ARG A 56 -11.92 0.70 -2.01
C ARG A 56 -10.62 1.19 -2.59
N TYR A 57 -9.51 0.82 -1.94
CA TYR A 57 -8.17 1.14 -2.38
C TYR A 57 -7.42 -0.14 -2.75
N GLN A 58 -6.59 -0.06 -3.80
CA GLN A 58 -5.71 -1.13 -4.22
C GLN A 58 -4.25 -0.70 -4.01
N PHE A 59 -3.53 -1.42 -3.15
CA PHE A 59 -2.12 -1.17 -2.90
C PHE A 59 -1.26 -1.45 -4.13
N LEU A 60 -0.33 -0.52 -4.40
CA LEU A 60 0.62 -0.61 -5.50
C LEU A 60 1.80 -1.51 -5.09
N PRO A 61 2.00 -2.69 -5.72
CA PRO A 61 3.01 -3.66 -5.27
C PRO A 61 4.44 -3.13 -5.23
N VAL A 62 4.76 -2.15 -6.08
CA VAL A 62 6.09 -1.53 -6.17
C VAL A 62 6.33 -0.55 -5.03
N GLN A 63 5.28 -0.01 -4.42
CA GLN A 63 5.34 1.06 -3.42
C GLN A 63 5.24 0.55 -1.99
N GLY A 64 5.80 -0.64 -1.75
CA GLY A 64 5.84 -1.27 -0.43
C GLY A 64 4.68 -2.22 -0.17
N ASP A 65 4.93 -3.15 0.75
CA ASP A 65 3.89 -3.99 1.32
C ASP A 65 3.20 -3.20 2.43
N ALA A 66 1.86 -3.23 2.44
CA ALA A 66 1.07 -2.58 3.48
C ALA A 66 1.12 -3.36 4.81
N VAL A 67 1.41 -4.67 4.76
CA VAL A 67 1.40 -5.54 5.94
C VAL A 67 2.32 -5.03 7.06
N PRO A 68 3.60 -4.67 6.80
CA PRO A 68 4.46 -4.11 7.85
C PRO A 68 3.92 -2.83 8.50
N ALA A 69 3.20 -1.99 7.74
CA ALA A 69 2.59 -0.79 8.31
C ALA A 69 1.45 -1.19 9.26
N PHE A 70 0.62 -2.16 8.88
CA PHE A 70 -0.51 -2.64 9.69
C PHE A 70 -0.10 -3.45 10.92
N GLU A 71 1.09 -4.04 10.91
CA GLU A 71 1.66 -4.73 12.07
C GLU A 71 2.36 -3.78 13.06
N SER A 72 2.48 -2.49 12.71
CA SER A 72 3.08 -1.49 13.58
C SER A 72 2.15 -1.14 14.75
N LYS A 73 2.75 -0.83 15.91
CA LYS A 73 2.02 -0.47 17.13
C LYS A 73 1.05 0.70 16.89
N ASN A 74 1.53 1.70 16.18
CA ASN A 74 0.76 2.85 15.75
C ASN A 74 0.75 2.84 14.21
N THR A 75 -0.44 2.92 13.63
CA THR A 75 -0.60 3.02 12.18
C THR A 75 -1.36 4.30 11.87
N GLU A 76 -0.87 5.08 10.92
CA GLU A 76 -1.58 6.21 10.36
C GLU A 76 -2.04 5.91 8.95
N PHE A 77 -3.27 6.32 8.67
CA PHE A 77 -3.89 6.27 7.36
C PHE A 77 -4.10 7.69 6.88
N VAL A 78 -3.61 8.00 5.69
CA VAL A 78 -3.77 9.30 5.05
C VAL A 78 -4.53 9.10 3.75
N ILE A 79 -5.71 9.67 3.66
CA ILE A 79 -6.44 9.80 2.40
C ILE A 79 -5.95 11.08 1.75
N VAL A 80 -5.38 10.94 0.55
CA VAL A 80 -4.85 12.06 -0.23
C VAL A 80 -5.80 12.32 -1.39
N THR A 81 -6.46 13.47 -1.38
CA THR A 81 -7.40 13.89 -2.43
C THR A 81 -6.87 15.13 -3.14
N PRO A 82 -6.90 15.19 -4.49
CA PRO A 82 -6.46 16.38 -5.21
C PRO A 82 -7.22 17.65 -4.81
N ASN A 83 -6.50 18.76 -4.68
CA ASN A 83 -7.12 20.08 -4.59
C ASN A 83 -7.85 20.41 -5.91
N ALA A 84 -8.82 21.32 -5.84
CA ALA A 84 -9.54 21.76 -7.02
C ALA A 84 -8.58 22.29 -8.10
N GLY A 85 -8.70 21.78 -9.33
CA GLY A 85 -7.84 22.15 -10.46
C GLY A 85 -6.48 21.46 -10.52
N VAL A 86 -6.12 20.64 -9.51
CA VAL A 86 -4.87 19.86 -9.53
C VAL A 86 -5.13 18.49 -10.16
N SER A 87 -4.26 18.06 -11.07
CA SER A 87 -4.38 16.75 -11.69
C SER A 87 -4.01 15.62 -10.72
N LYS A 88 -4.60 14.44 -10.93
CA LYS A 88 -4.31 13.25 -10.12
C LYS A 88 -2.85 12.82 -10.23
N ASP A 89 -2.21 13.02 -11.39
CA ASP A 89 -0.82 12.65 -11.61
C ASP A 89 0.15 13.49 -10.78
N VAL A 90 -0.10 14.81 -10.65
CA VAL A 90 0.69 15.71 -9.80
C VAL A 90 0.61 15.27 -8.34
N VAL A 91 -0.59 14.96 -7.86
CA VAL A 91 -0.81 14.49 -6.48
C VAL A 91 -0.17 13.13 -6.25
N LYS A 92 -0.26 12.23 -7.23
CA LYS A 92 0.40 10.92 -7.19
C LYS A 92 1.91 11.06 -7.11
N GLU A 93 2.51 11.90 -7.94
CA GLU A 93 3.96 12.15 -7.90
C GLU A 93 4.40 12.69 -6.54
N ALA A 94 3.70 13.70 -6.01
CA ALA A 94 3.98 14.27 -4.69
C ALA A 94 3.82 13.23 -3.57
N THR A 95 2.80 12.37 -3.66
CA THR A 95 2.56 11.29 -2.70
C THR A 95 3.66 10.25 -2.74
N LEU A 96 4.14 9.87 -3.93
CA LEU A 96 5.24 8.93 -4.09
C LEU A 96 6.56 9.51 -3.58
N LYS A 97 6.78 10.81 -3.73
CA LYS A 97 7.94 11.50 -3.16
C LYS A 97 7.89 11.49 -1.62
N ALA A 98 6.73 11.76 -1.02
CA ALA A 98 6.51 11.66 0.43
C ALA A 98 6.69 10.23 0.97
N HIS A 99 6.21 9.23 0.22
CA HIS A 99 6.42 7.81 0.52
C HIS A 99 7.91 7.46 0.47
N GLY A 100 8.64 7.91 -0.54
CA GLY A 100 10.08 7.72 -0.68
C GLY A 100 10.87 8.27 0.51
N VAL A 101 10.50 9.45 1.02
CA VAL A 101 11.07 10.02 2.24
C VAL A 101 10.78 9.15 3.47
N SER A 102 9.54 8.67 3.60
CA SER A 102 9.10 7.83 4.72
C SER A 102 9.88 6.50 4.76
N LYS A 103 10.07 5.85 3.60
CA LYS A 103 10.77 4.57 3.49
C LYS A 103 12.29 4.73 3.54
N GLY A 104 12.82 5.76 2.88
CA GLY A 104 14.25 5.97 2.72
C GLY A 104 14.91 6.60 3.94
N VAL A 105 14.41 7.76 4.38
CA VAL A 105 15.06 8.57 5.42
C VAL A 105 14.53 8.24 6.80
N ALA A 106 13.22 7.99 6.92
CA ALA A 106 12.62 7.66 8.20
C ALA A 106 12.59 6.15 8.51
N HIS A 107 13.02 5.31 7.55
CA HIS A 107 12.99 3.84 7.63
C HIS A 107 11.65 3.27 8.13
N ARG A 108 10.54 3.92 7.77
CA ARG A 108 9.21 3.53 8.21
C ARG A 108 8.57 2.58 7.19
N PRO A 109 7.88 1.53 7.66
CA PRO A 109 7.03 0.76 6.78
C PRO A 109 5.89 1.65 6.29
N ALA A 110 5.78 1.80 4.98
CA ALA A 110 4.74 2.59 4.36
C ALA A 110 4.30 1.96 3.04
N ALA A 111 3.02 2.11 2.70
CA ALA A 111 2.46 1.66 1.43
C ALA A 111 1.52 2.70 0.85
N VAL A 112 1.43 2.71 -0.49
CA VAL A 112 0.51 3.58 -1.23
C VAL A 112 -0.50 2.72 -1.97
N GLY A 113 -1.77 3.04 -1.84
CA GLY A 113 -2.87 2.48 -2.61
C GLY A 113 -3.62 3.54 -3.39
N GLU A 114 -4.21 3.12 -4.50
CA GLU A 114 -5.04 3.96 -5.35
C GLU A 114 -6.50 3.63 -5.15
N SER A 115 -7.36 4.63 -5.08
CA SER A 115 -8.79 4.38 -5.06
C SER A 115 -9.25 3.80 -6.39
N LEU A 116 -10.12 2.79 -6.34
CA LEU A 116 -10.66 2.15 -7.55
C LEU A 116 -11.60 3.06 -8.36
N ASP A 117 -12.21 4.05 -7.71
CA ASP A 117 -13.00 5.12 -8.35
C ASP A 117 -12.13 6.32 -8.81
N GLY A 118 -10.83 6.27 -8.52
CA GLY A 118 -9.88 7.34 -8.80
C GLY A 118 -10.09 8.61 -7.97
N SER A 119 -10.85 8.57 -6.87
CA SER A 119 -11.10 9.76 -6.03
C SER A 119 -9.86 10.23 -5.27
N GLY A 120 -8.86 9.38 -5.10
CA GLY A 120 -7.61 9.75 -4.41
C GLY A 120 -6.69 8.56 -4.16
N LEU A 121 -5.76 8.76 -3.25
CA LEU A 121 -4.77 7.79 -2.82
C LEU A 121 -4.94 7.51 -1.33
N LEU A 122 -4.54 6.32 -0.90
CA LEU A 122 -4.42 5.93 0.51
C LEU A 122 -2.96 5.69 0.82
N VAL A 123 -2.42 6.37 1.80
CA VAL A 123 -1.09 6.09 2.36
C VAL A 123 -1.27 5.46 3.72
N SER A 124 -0.62 4.32 3.95
CA SER A 124 -0.45 3.76 5.29
C SER A 124 0.99 3.95 5.75
N VAL A 125 1.18 4.38 7.00
CA VAL A 125 2.50 4.55 7.62
C VAL A 125 2.49 3.91 9.01
N GLY A 126 3.46 3.05 9.26
CA GLY A 126 3.68 2.46 10.57
C GLY A 126 4.69 3.26 11.40
N TRP A 127 4.35 3.47 12.67
CA TRP A 127 5.14 4.25 13.62
C TRP A 127 5.54 3.43 14.84
N VAL A 128 6.81 3.59 15.24
CA VAL A 128 7.26 3.25 16.60
C VAL A 128 6.93 4.41 17.55
N SER A 129 7.18 5.64 17.09
CA SER A 129 6.77 6.91 17.69
C SER A 129 6.74 7.98 16.59
N ALA A 130 5.67 8.77 16.51
CA ALA A 130 5.51 9.82 15.50
C ALA A 130 6.13 11.17 15.94
N ALA A 131 6.30 11.39 17.25
CA ALA A 131 6.47 12.73 17.83
C ALA A 131 7.74 13.48 17.42
N GLU A 132 8.82 12.77 17.09
CA GLU A 132 10.12 13.37 16.73
C GLU A 132 10.39 13.35 15.23
N THR A 133 9.87 12.37 14.50
CA THR A 133 10.19 12.20 13.07
C THR A 133 9.43 13.20 12.19
N VAL A 134 8.18 13.52 12.53
CA VAL A 134 7.33 14.39 11.68
C VAL A 134 7.69 15.87 11.74
N LYS A 135 8.51 16.27 12.72
CA LYS A 135 8.87 17.68 12.97
C LYS A 135 10.17 18.09 12.28
N ASN A 136 10.93 17.13 11.78
CA ASN A 136 12.27 17.36 11.24
C ASN A 136 12.28 17.16 9.72
N ASP A 137 13.20 17.84 9.05
CA ASP A 137 13.46 17.60 7.64
C ASP A 137 14.11 16.23 7.43
N PRO A 138 13.85 15.59 6.29
CA PRO A 138 13.09 16.10 5.13
C PRO A 138 11.56 15.87 5.21
N PHE A 139 11.05 15.32 6.32
CA PHE A 139 9.65 14.94 6.43
C PHE A 139 8.70 16.16 6.45
N LEU A 140 9.05 17.20 7.19
CA LEU A 140 8.24 18.42 7.27
C LEU A 140 8.08 19.08 5.89
N SER A 141 9.19 19.28 5.18
CA SER A 141 9.19 19.89 3.85
C SER A 141 8.34 19.11 2.85
N ILE A 142 8.47 17.77 2.81
CA ILE A 142 7.75 16.98 1.82
C ILE A 142 6.24 16.89 2.10
N ILE A 143 5.83 16.90 3.37
CA ILE A 143 4.41 16.93 3.73
C ILE A 143 3.79 18.28 3.38
N ASN A 144 4.53 19.38 3.54
CA ASN A 144 4.05 20.71 3.14
C ASN A 144 3.90 20.82 1.61
N GLU A 145 4.83 20.25 0.83
CA GLU A 145 4.70 20.14 -0.63
C GLU A 145 3.44 19.36 -1.02
N LEU A 146 3.21 18.20 -0.36
CA LEU A 146 2.01 17.39 -0.60
C LEU A 146 0.71 18.15 -0.26
N LYS A 147 0.68 18.88 0.86
CA LYS A 147 -0.47 19.73 1.24
C LYS A 147 -0.74 20.87 0.24
N GLY A 148 0.29 21.32 -0.48
CA GLY A 148 0.13 22.34 -1.52
C GLY A 148 -0.72 21.87 -2.70
N VAL A 149 -0.71 20.56 -2.98
CA VAL A 149 -1.38 19.96 -4.15
C VAL A 149 -2.58 19.10 -3.78
N SER A 150 -2.77 18.78 -2.49
CA SER A 150 -3.80 17.87 -2.02
C SER A 150 -4.37 18.24 -0.65
N ASP A 151 -5.60 17.82 -0.43
CA ASP A 151 -6.22 17.76 0.89
C ASP A 151 -5.88 16.41 1.54
N LEU A 152 -5.60 16.44 2.85
CA LEU A 152 -5.09 15.31 3.61
C LEU A 152 -6.07 14.91 4.71
N GLY A 153 -6.85 13.86 4.46
CA GLY A 153 -7.70 13.22 5.45
C GLY A 153 -6.87 12.27 6.33
N LEU A 154 -6.52 12.72 7.54
CA LEU A 154 -5.71 11.94 8.48
C LEU A 154 -6.60 11.11 9.43
N SER A 155 -6.28 9.82 9.55
CA SER A 155 -6.86 8.93 10.56
C SER A 155 -5.76 8.16 11.28
N HIS A 156 -5.87 8.04 12.59
CA HIS A 156 -4.88 7.38 13.45
C HIS A 156 -5.49 6.16 14.13
N VAL A 157 -4.79 5.02 14.03
CA VAL A 157 -5.19 3.78 14.68
C VAL A 157 -4.04 3.25 15.53
N SER A 158 -4.27 3.17 16.84
CA SER A 158 -3.37 2.49 17.78
C SER A 158 -3.88 1.07 17.99
N LEU A 159 -3.18 0.08 17.46
CA LEU A 159 -3.53 -1.33 17.64
C LEU A 159 -2.92 -1.81 18.96
N LYS A 160 -3.77 -2.19 19.93
CA LYS A 160 -3.31 -2.97 21.08
C LYS A 160 -3.09 -4.39 20.61
N LYS A 161 -1.85 -4.89 20.70
CA LYS A 161 -1.60 -6.33 20.55
C LYS A 161 -2.30 -7.04 21.70
N HIS A 162 -3.22 -7.93 21.37
CA HIS A 162 -3.79 -8.91 22.29
C HIS A 162 -2.89 -10.13 22.36
#